data_AF-A0A2A5T0B3-F1
#
_entry.id   AF-A0A2A5T0B3-F1
#
_cell.length_a   1.000
_cell.length_b   1.000
_cell.length_c   1.000
_cell.angle_alpha   90.00
_cell.angle_beta   90.00
_cell.angle_gamma   90.00
#
_symmetry.space_group_name_H-M   'P 1'
#
loop_
_entity.id
_entity.type
_entity.pdbx_description
1 polymer ?
#
loop_
_entity_poly.entity_id
_entity_poly.type
_entity_poly.pdbx_seq_one_letter_code
_entity_poly.pdbx_strand_id
1 'polypeptide(L)' 'MNNLNSIFVDVDDCCQTFLPSWETHLISSGFKQRNKPFCLSISEGMTIVIAFHQSGYRDFKTY' A
#
# COMPACT_ATOMS: atom_id res chain seq x y z
N MET A 1 11.27 -14.85 7.93
CA MET A 1 9.94 -15.04 7.33
C MET A 1 9.02 -14.02 7.94
N ASN A 2 8.74 -12.94 7.22
CA ASN A 2 7.78 -11.97 7.71
C ASN A 2 6.38 -12.56 7.54
N ASN A 3 5.57 -12.50 8.59
CA ASN A 3 4.21 -13.00 8.54
C ASN A 3 3.41 -12.04 7.65
N LEU A 4 3.17 -12.45 6.41
CA LEU A 4 2.47 -11.64 5.40
C LEU A 4 1.08 -11.22 5.88
N ASN A 5 0.42 -12.07 6.69
CA ASN A 5 -0.86 -11.72 7.30
C ASN A 5 -0.72 -10.57 8.31
N SER A 6 0.36 -10.54 9.10
CA SER A 6 0.60 -9.43 10.04
C SER A 6 0.81 -8.12 9.30
N ILE A 7 1.62 -8.13 8.24
CA ILE A 7 1.85 -6.94 7.40
C ILE A 7 0.53 -6.49 6.77
N PHE A 8 -0.25 -7.43 6.25
CA PHE A 8 -1.53 -7.11 5.64
C PHE A 8 -2.49 -6.45 6.63
N VAL A 9 -2.62 -6.99 7.85
CA VAL A 9 -3.47 -6.40 8.90
C VAL A 9 -3.03 -4.97 9.23
N ASP A 10 -1.74 -4.77 9.50
CA ASP A 10 -1.20 -3.44 9.84
C ASP A 10 -1.42 -2.43 8.71
N VAL A 11 -1.24 -2.87 7.46
CA VAL A 11 -1.41 -2.04 6.26
C VAL A 11 -2.89 -1.74 6.00
N ASP A 12 -3.78 -2.71 6.21
CA ASP A 12 -5.22 -2.52 5.99
C ASP A 12 -5.80 -1.52 6.99
N ASP A 13 -5.49 -1.67 8.29
CA ASP A 13 -5.90 -0.73 9.34
C ASP A 13 -5.38 0.69 9.05
N CYS A 14 -4.15 0.80 8.56
CA CYS A 14 -3.59 2.07 8.10
C CYS A 14 -4.37 2.65 6.92
N CYS A 15 -4.69 1.84 5.90
CA CYS A 15 -5.45 2.27 4.73
C CYS A 15 -6.86 2.76 5.09
N GLN A 16 -7.53 2.09 6.04
CA GLN A 16 -8.87 2.50 6.51
C GLN A 16 -8.88 3.94 7.07
N THR A 17 -7.78 4.36 7.71
CA THR A 17 -7.65 5.71 8.26
C THR A 17 -7.06 6.71 7.27
N PHE A 18 -6.07 6.29 6.49
CA PHE A 18 -5.31 7.15 5.58
C PHE A 18 -6.09 7.51 4.32
N LEU A 19 -6.76 6.55 3.67
CA LEU A 19 -7.40 6.78 2.37
C LEU A 19 -8.49 7.86 2.41
N PRO A 20 -9.41 7.91 3.40
CA PRO A 20 -10.39 8.99 3.48
C PRO A 20 -9.72 10.37 3.63
N SER A 21 -8.69 10.45 4.47
CA SER A 21 -7.92 11.69 4.68
C SER A 21 -7.18 12.11 3.41
N TRP A 22 -6.67 11.16 2.64
CA TRP A 22 -6.02 11.42 1.37
C TRP A 22 -7.01 11.89 0.30
N GLU A 23 -8.18 11.27 0.19
CA GLU A 23 -9.22 11.68 -0.76
C GLU A 23 -9.73 13.10 -0.47
N THR A 24 -9.96 13.45 0.81
CA THR A 24 -10.33 14.82 1.19
C THR A 24 -9.24 15.84 0.87
N HIS A 25 -7.97 15.47 1.05
CA HIS A 25 -6.84 16.30 0.63
C HIS A 25 -6.81 16.50 -0.90
N LEU A 26 -7.01 15.44 -1.69
CA LEU A 26 -7.04 15.52 -3.14
C LEU A 26 -8.17 16.44 -3.63
N ILE A 27 -9.37 16.32 -3.07
CA ILE A 27 -10.51 17.18 -3.40
C ILE A 27 -10.19 18.65 -3.07
N SER A 28 -9.63 18.93 -1.90
CA SER A 28 -9.31 20.31 -1.48
C SER A 28 -8.15 20.93 -2.28
N SER A 29 -7.17 20.12 -2.70
CA SER A 29 -6.05 20.58 -3.54
C SER A 29 -6.47 21.00 -4.95
N GLY A 30 -7.68 20.62 -5.39
CA GLY A 30 -8.15 20.85 -6.75
C GLY A 30 -7.47 19.97 -7.81
N PHE A 31 -6.62 19.03 -7.41
CA PHE A 31 -5.95 18.10 -8.31
C PHE A 31 -6.97 17.12 -8.90
N LYS A 32 -7.26 17.29 -10.19
CA LYS A 32 -8.22 16.45 -10.91
C LYS A 32 -7.54 15.19 -11.43
N GLN A 33 -7.70 14.09 -10.72
CA GLN A 33 -7.31 12.75 -11.17
C GLN A 33 -8.54 11.85 -11.27
N ARG A 34 -8.63 11.07 -12.35
CA ARG A 34 -9.69 10.07 -12.51
C ARG A 34 -9.51 8.96 -11.48
N ASN A 35 -10.54 8.72 -10.65
CA ASN A 35 -10.58 7.56 -9.78
C ASN A 35 -11.01 6.32 -10.62
N LYS A 36 -10.06 5.43 -10.91
CA LYS A 36 -10.30 4.19 -11.67
C LYS A 36 -10.15 3.02 -10.69
N PRO A 37 -11.13 2.10 -10.65
CA PRO A 37 -10.97 0.89 -9.84
C PRO A 37 -9.78 0.08 -10.38
N PHE A 38 -8.96 -0.40 -9.45
CA PHE A 38 -7.86 -1.32 -9.71
C PHE A 38 -8.31 -2.76 -9.43
N CYS A 39 -7.58 -3.75 -9.95
CA CYS A 39 -7.86 -5.16 -9.66
C CYS A 39 -7.49 -5.56 -8.23
N LEU A 40 -6.61 -4.79 -7.59
CA LEU A 40 -6.17 -4.96 -6.21
C LEU A 40 -6.57 -3.74 -5.39
N SER A 41 -6.85 -3.97 -4.10
CA SER A 41 -6.96 -2.90 -3.14
C SER A 41 -5.61 -2.20 -2.94
N ILE A 42 -5.64 -0.99 -2.38
CA ILE A 42 -4.41 -0.26 -2.04
C ILE A 42 -3.64 -1.02 -0.95
N SER A 43 -4.31 -1.62 0.03
CA SER A 43 -3.68 -2.42 1.09
C SER A 43 -2.99 -3.66 0.55
N GLU A 44 -3.58 -4.36 -0.43
CA GLU A 44 -2.96 -5.49 -1.13
C GLU A 44 -1.71 -5.05 -1.90
N GLY A 45 -1.81 -3.97 -2.68
CA GLY A 45 -0.68 -3.43 -3.44
C GLY A 45 0.49 -3.00 -2.53
N MET A 46 0.19 -2.30 -1.44
CA MET A 46 1.19 -1.90 -0.44
C MET A 46 1.85 -3.12 0.22
N THR A 47 1.06 -4.12 0.61
CA THR A 47 1.57 -5.36 1.22
C THR A 47 2.53 -6.09 0.29
N ILE A 48 2.21 -6.19 -1.01
CA ILE A 48 3.09 -6.80 -2.02
C ILE A 48 4.42 -6.04 -2.10
N VAL A 49 4.38 -4.70 -2.17
CA VAL A 49 5.59 -3.88 -2.24
C VAL A 49 6.45 -4.06 -0.98
N ILE A 50 5.85 -4.02 0.20
CA ILE A 50 6.56 -4.22 1.47
C ILE A 50 7.19 -5.62 1.54
N ALA A 51 6.42 -6.66 1.25
CA ALA A 51 6.91 -8.04 1.26
C ALA A 51 8.04 -8.24 0.23
N PHE A 52 7.91 -7.64 -0.95
CA PHE A 52 8.94 -7.65 -1.98
C PHE A 52 10.23 -6.99 -1.50
N HIS A 53 10.17 -5.81 -0.89
CA HIS A 53 11.35 -5.16 -0.31
C HIS A 53 11.99 -6.00 0.79
N GLN A 54 11.18 -6.55 1.69
CA GLN A 54 11.65 -7.39 2.78
C GLN A 54 12.26 -8.72 2.33
N SER A 55 11.86 -9.23 1.17
CA SER A 55 12.43 -10.46 0.59
C SER A 55 13.91 -10.30 0.21
N GLY A 56 14.40 -9.06 0.08
CA GLY A 56 15.77 -8.79 -0.37
C GLY A 56 16.04 -9.21 -1.82
N TYR A 57 15.00 -9.53 -2.60
CA TYR A 57 15.12 -10.10 -3.95
C TYR A 57 15.95 -9.25 -4.93
N ARG A 58 16.01 -7.93 -4.75
CA ARG A 58 16.81 -7.03 -5.61
C ARG A 58 18.26 -6.85 -5.15
N ASP A 59 18.63 -7.35 -3.97
CA ASP A 59 19.96 -7.15 -3.41
C ASP A 59 20.78 -8.45 -3.51
N PHE A 60 21.83 -8.43 -4.34
CA PHE A 60 22.81 -9.53 -4.48
C PHE A 60 23.52 -9.91 -3.18
N LYS A 61 23.42 -9.08 -2.13
CA LYS A 61 24.10 -9.28 -0.84
C LYS A 61 23.28 -10.12 0.15
N THR A 62 21.98 -10.27 -0.12
CA THR A 62 21.04 -11.02 0.73
C THR A 62 20.86 -12.46 0.24
N TYR A 63 21.45 -12.80 -0.92
CA TYR A 63 21.50 -14.14 -1.52
C TYR A 63 22.93 -14.68 -1.58
#